data_AF-A0A1Y2B3I3-F1
#
_entry.id   AF-A0A1Y2B3I3-F1
#
_cell.length_a   1.000
_cell.length_b   1.000
_cell.length_c   1.000
_cell.angle_alpha   90.00
_cell.angle_beta   90.00
_cell.angle_gamma   90.00
#
_symmetry.space_group_name_H-M   'P 1'
#
loop_
_entity.id
_entity.type
_entity.pdbx_description
1 polymer ?
#
loop_
_entity_poly.entity_id
_entity_poly.type
_entity_poly.pdbx_seq_one_letter_code
_entity_poly.pdbx_strand_id
1 'polypeptide(L)'
;MELIIVVTLFLVGSQLVSATQEDAPEIDDCGEKSLTSCSGEEIADTLCIKNNILYAIENTSGCYKVEQALALSQVNIMSVTTTSITDASSSLSDDISSDIAKIAIYNCNAESCERSYGFIKDSGNYYSIAKGNKNEGVTPTGGSCDGIIGTLDVSNELCLGYSDPNSITVGFTETGDYLLSGTTAATNPFTTDATAHTIPVLVGTNYMIHDTLLDVEEYCYSSTDASLMSREDNFCNETNCSKYYNCSEGTCEEDTESCTLPPAGTCTATADTNNTCEGGYAIISEALYKCTTSGSACTAETPQIGYYKAVDNGQYSSGYIICKGGASVTCSAASIETADDCNGHLGKIITSGNICVNAIDGDTGIDLTASNKYLMDAGNGITDLGITSKDSSFVVLNVDSTNNKATILTFAETTERYFYVKQDDDKKTIAVKGDTIANAICANKSIMDEYKRQYQDSCVNNSLDETTVAYYKKNRTKNKATIGDYSAIIVLLCGL
;
A
#
# COMPACT_ATOMS: atom_id res chain seq x y z
N MET A 1 73.66 25.31 -14.23
CA MET A 1 73.05 24.45 -15.26
C MET A 1 71.67 24.11 -14.73
N GLU A 2 70.69 24.97 -15.00
CA GLU A 2 69.32 24.85 -14.48
C GLU A 2 68.48 24.04 -15.46
N LEU A 3 67.87 22.98 -14.97
CA LEU A 3 67.03 22.07 -15.72
C LEU A 3 65.58 22.58 -15.66
N ILE A 4 65.13 23.27 -16.70
CA ILE A 4 63.73 23.68 -16.88
C ILE A 4 62.96 22.44 -17.35
N ILE A 5 62.17 21.84 -16.46
CA ILE A 5 61.20 20.79 -16.80
C ILE A 5 59.94 21.50 -17.31
N VAL A 6 59.77 21.55 -18.63
CA VAL A 6 58.52 21.96 -19.27
C VAL A 6 57.56 20.77 -19.18
N VAL A 7 56.67 20.79 -18.18
CA VAL A 7 55.52 19.88 -18.13
C VAL A 7 54.50 20.38 -19.14
N THR A 8 54.53 19.83 -20.35
CA THR A 8 53.48 20.03 -21.35
C THR A 8 52.23 19.31 -20.87
N LEU A 9 51.31 20.05 -20.24
CA LEU A 9 49.99 19.58 -19.86
C LEU A 9 49.20 19.29 -21.14
N PHE A 10 49.18 18.01 -21.55
CA PHE A 10 48.38 17.53 -22.67
C PHE A 10 46.91 17.52 -22.22
N LEU A 11 46.22 18.65 -22.39
CA LEU A 11 44.77 18.72 -22.33
C LEU A 11 44.25 17.90 -23.51
N VAL A 12 43.99 16.62 -23.29
CA VAL A 12 43.15 15.82 -24.18
C VAL A 12 41.80 16.51 -24.16
N GLY A 13 41.51 17.30 -25.19
CA GLY A 13 40.28 18.04 -25.30
C GLY A 13 39.12 17.06 -25.31
N SER A 14 38.44 16.94 -24.17
CA SER A 14 37.11 16.37 -24.08
C SER A 14 36.26 17.19 -25.04
N GLN A 15 35.98 16.64 -26.23
CA GLN A 15 35.01 17.25 -27.12
C GLN A 15 33.69 17.18 -26.37
N LEU A 16 33.20 18.33 -25.92
CA LEU A 16 31.83 18.49 -25.44
C LEU A 16 30.94 18.22 -26.66
N VAL A 17 30.56 16.95 -26.84
CA VAL A 17 29.52 16.57 -27.77
C VAL A 17 28.22 17.04 -27.11
N SER A 18 27.86 18.30 -27.34
CA SER A 18 26.48 18.74 -27.14
C SER A 18 25.65 17.90 -28.11
N ALA A 19 25.00 16.85 -27.60
CA ALA A 19 24.08 16.06 -28.41
C ALA A 19 23.08 17.01 -29.06
N THR A 20 22.83 16.83 -30.36
CA THR A 20 21.79 17.58 -31.05
C THR A 20 20.45 17.27 -30.39
N GLN A 21 19.63 18.28 -30.15
CA GLN A 21 18.28 18.06 -29.64
C GLN A 21 17.46 17.38 -30.73
N GLU A 22 16.79 16.28 -30.38
CA GLU A 22 15.97 15.51 -31.32
C GLU A 22 14.54 15.45 -30.82
N ASP A 23 13.56 15.51 -31.73
CA ASP A 23 12.14 15.43 -31.36
C ASP A 23 11.82 14.06 -30.74
N ALA A 24 11.16 14.03 -29.59
CA ALA A 24 10.70 12.77 -28.99
C ALA A 24 9.58 12.16 -29.87
N PRO A 25 9.42 10.83 -29.86
CA PRO A 25 8.33 10.21 -30.61
C PRO A 25 6.99 10.69 -30.06
N GLU A 26 6.07 11.13 -30.91
CA GLU A 26 4.68 11.39 -30.53
C GLU A 26 3.93 10.05 -30.46
N ILE A 27 3.38 9.71 -29.30
CA ILE A 27 2.71 8.43 -29.06
C ILE A 27 1.40 8.69 -28.32
N ASP A 28 0.30 8.44 -29.01
CA ASP A 28 -1.07 8.69 -28.52
C ASP A 28 -1.76 7.42 -28.00
N ASP A 29 -2.95 7.57 -27.41
CA ASP A 29 -3.86 6.45 -27.19
C ASP A 29 -4.45 6.00 -28.54
N CYS A 30 -4.43 4.69 -28.83
CA CYS A 30 -5.08 4.18 -30.05
C CYS A 30 -6.61 4.35 -30.02
N GLY A 31 -7.19 4.67 -28.86
CA GLY A 31 -8.61 4.82 -28.59
C GLY A 31 -9.39 3.54 -28.82
N GLU A 32 -10.66 3.68 -29.20
CA GLU A 32 -11.54 2.54 -29.47
C GLU A 32 -11.24 1.84 -30.82
N LYS A 33 -10.22 2.26 -31.58
CA LYS A 33 -9.88 1.67 -32.89
C LYS A 33 -9.67 0.15 -32.77
N SER A 34 -10.31 -0.62 -33.65
CA SER A 34 -10.02 -2.04 -33.81
C SER A 34 -8.75 -2.18 -34.64
N LEU A 35 -7.68 -2.67 -34.02
CA LEU A 35 -6.39 -2.83 -34.67
C LEU A 35 -6.29 -4.23 -35.27
N THR A 36 -5.98 -4.30 -36.56
CA THR A 36 -5.71 -5.55 -37.28
C THR A 36 -4.31 -5.47 -37.88
N SER A 37 -3.66 -6.60 -38.15
CA SER A 37 -2.32 -6.59 -38.76
C SER A 37 -2.41 -6.24 -40.25
N CYS A 38 -1.49 -5.40 -40.73
CA CYS A 38 -1.46 -5.02 -42.13
C CYS A 38 -0.80 -6.10 -43.01
N SER A 39 -1.33 -6.33 -44.21
CA SER A 39 -0.61 -7.02 -45.30
C SER A 39 -0.11 -5.99 -46.31
N GLY A 40 1.21 -5.80 -46.46
CA GLY A 40 1.79 -4.91 -47.48
C GLY A 40 3.07 -4.18 -47.03
N GLU A 41 3.76 -3.54 -47.98
CA GLU A 41 5.05 -2.84 -47.79
C GLU A 41 4.92 -1.40 -47.28
N GLU A 42 3.71 -0.85 -47.17
CA GLU A 42 3.51 0.52 -46.66
C GLU A 42 4.06 0.64 -45.23
N ILE A 43 4.74 1.75 -44.95
CA ILE A 43 5.34 2.03 -43.63
C ILE A 43 4.27 2.62 -42.71
N ALA A 44 4.36 2.32 -41.41
CA ALA A 44 3.54 3.03 -40.43
C ALA A 44 3.91 4.53 -40.42
N ASP A 45 2.98 5.36 -39.97
CA ASP A 45 3.15 6.82 -39.89
C ASP A 45 2.76 7.36 -38.51
N THR A 46 2.25 6.52 -37.60
CA THR A 46 1.87 6.92 -36.25
C THR A 46 2.15 5.82 -35.23
N LEU A 47 2.41 6.24 -34.01
CA LEU A 47 2.62 5.36 -32.86
C LEU A 47 1.46 5.54 -31.89
N CYS A 48 0.98 4.45 -31.31
CA CYS A 48 0.01 4.54 -30.22
C CYS A 48 0.10 3.37 -29.25
N ILE A 49 -0.52 3.51 -28.08
CA ILE A 49 -0.62 2.48 -27.05
C ILE A 49 -2.07 2.01 -26.87
N LYS A 50 -2.28 0.70 -26.73
CA LYS A 50 -3.57 0.11 -26.35
C LYS A 50 -3.36 -1.22 -25.64
N ASN A 51 -4.09 -1.45 -24.55
CA ASN A 51 -4.02 -2.70 -23.78
C ASN A 51 -2.58 -3.11 -23.42
N ASN A 52 -1.74 -2.15 -23.03
CA ASN A 52 -0.32 -2.35 -22.70
C ASN A 52 0.53 -2.89 -23.87
N ILE A 53 0.11 -2.63 -25.11
CA ILE A 53 0.86 -2.94 -26.32
C ILE A 53 1.12 -1.65 -27.09
N LEU A 54 2.37 -1.43 -27.48
CA LEU A 54 2.77 -0.35 -28.38
C LEU A 54 2.59 -0.80 -29.83
N TYR A 55 2.01 0.07 -30.63
CA TYR A 55 1.74 -0.17 -32.05
C TYR A 55 2.38 0.89 -32.92
N ALA A 56 3.00 0.45 -34.01
CA ALA A 56 3.28 1.30 -35.17
C ALA A 56 2.17 1.08 -36.20
N ILE A 57 1.32 2.09 -36.37
CA ILE A 57 0.09 2.06 -37.16
C ILE A 57 0.28 2.86 -38.45
N GLU A 58 -0.33 2.33 -39.51
CA GLU A 58 -0.58 3.08 -40.73
C GLU A 58 -1.95 3.77 -40.64
N ASN A 59 -1.99 5.09 -40.51
CA ASN A 59 -3.21 5.86 -40.21
C ASN A 59 -4.31 5.70 -41.26
N THR A 60 -3.93 5.57 -42.53
CA THR A 60 -4.86 5.46 -43.67
C THR A 60 -5.73 4.21 -43.56
N SER A 61 -5.14 3.10 -43.11
CA SER A 61 -5.77 1.79 -43.02
C SER A 61 -6.20 1.43 -41.60
N GLY A 62 -5.61 2.07 -40.58
CA GLY A 62 -5.85 1.78 -39.16
C GLY A 62 -5.31 0.42 -38.70
N CYS A 63 -4.51 -0.25 -39.53
CA CYS A 63 -3.87 -1.51 -39.21
C CYS A 63 -2.44 -1.28 -38.67
N TYR A 64 -1.90 -2.25 -37.93
CA TYR A 64 -0.56 -2.16 -37.34
C TYR A 64 0.47 -2.99 -38.12
N LYS A 65 1.72 -2.50 -38.13
CA LYS A 65 2.89 -3.14 -38.79
C LYS A 65 3.82 -3.81 -37.80
N VAL A 66 4.01 -3.17 -36.64
CA VAL A 66 4.85 -3.64 -35.56
C VAL A 66 4.07 -3.48 -34.27
N GLU A 67 4.15 -4.48 -33.39
CA GLU A 67 3.60 -4.41 -32.05
C GLU A 67 4.64 -4.91 -31.04
N GLN A 68 4.61 -4.33 -29.84
CA GLN A 68 5.46 -4.77 -28.75
C GLN A 68 4.66 -4.69 -27.45
N ALA A 69 4.46 -5.84 -26.81
CA ALA A 69 3.86 -5.89 -25.48
C ALA A 69 4.81 -5.25 -24.46
N LEU A 70 4.27 -4.41 -23.60
CA LEU A 70 4.95 -3.85 -22.45
C LEU A 70 4.84 -4.84 -21.29
N ALA A 71 5.94 -5.02 -20.57
CA ALA A 71 5.93 -5.86 -19.39
C ALA A 71 5.33 -5.09 -18.20
N LEU A 72 4.40 -5.75 -17.50
CA LEU A 72 3.69 -5.19 -16.36
C LEU A 72 4.56 -5.17 -15.10
N SER A 73 4.20 -4.29 -14.17
CA SER A 73 4.90 -4.11 -12.88
C SER A 73 6.38 -3.73 -13.02
N GLN A 74 6.74 -2.98 -14.06
CA GLN A 74 8.08 -2.47 -14.29
C GLN A 74 8.09 -1.24 -15.20
N VAL A 75 9.24 -0.57 -15.25
CA VAL A 75 9.52 0.47 -16.24
C VAL A 75 10.01 -0.17 -17.53
N ASN A 76 9.41 0.23 -18.65
CA ASN A 76 9.81 -0.19 -19.99
C ASN A 76 10.46 1.00 -20.71
N ILE A 77 11.72 0.84 -21.11
CA ILE A 77 12.46 1.85 -21.88
C ILE A 77 12.54 1.33 -23.31
N MET A 78 11.87 2.01 -24.23
CA MET A 78 11.61 1.52 -25.58
C MET A 78 12.33 2.39 -26.61
N SER A 79 12.97 1.77 -27.60
CA SER A 79 13.37 2.43 -28.84
C SER A 79 12.27 2.24 -29.87
N VAL A 80 11.66 3.35 -30.29
CA VAL A 80 10.42 3.36 -31.05
C VAL A 80 10.62 4.12 -32.36
N THR A 81 10.29 3.45 -33.44
CA THR A 81 10.21 4.02 -34.79
C THR A 81 8.95 3.48 -35.47
N THR A 82 8.56 4.08 -36.59
CA THR A 82 7.45 3.55 -37.39
C THR A 82 7.75 2.19 -38.03
N THR A 83 9.00 1.73 -38.02
CA THR A 83 9.40 0.45 -38.63
C THR A 83 9.86 -0.60 -37.61
N SER A 84 10.04 -0.23 -36.35
CA SER A 84 10.61 -1.09 -35.31
C SER A 84 10.27 -0.57 -33.92
N ILE A 85 9.90 -1.47 -33.01
CA ILE A 85 9.71 -1.22 -31.59
C ILE A 85 10.52 -2.28 -30.84
N THR A 86 11.48 -1.86 -30.04
CA THR A 86 12.38 -2.77 -29.31
C THR A 86 12.62 -2.29 -27.89
N ASP A 87 12.71 -3.23 -26.95
CA ASP A 87 13.15 -2.92 -25.59
C ASP A 87 14.62 -2.45 -25.62
N ALA A 88 14.84 -1.23 -25.15
CA ALA A 88 16.15 -0.57 -25.10
C ALA A 88 16.82 -0.73 -23.73
N SER A 89 16.17 -1.38 -22.75
CA SER A 89 16.69 -1.50 -21.37
C SER A 89 18.05 -2.21 -21.32
N SER A 90 18.30 -3.20 -22.18
CA SER A 90 19.60 -3.86 -22.30
C SER A 90 20.66 -2.98 -22.96
N SER A 91 20.26 -2.06 -23.83
CA SER A 91 21.18 -1.16 -24.54
C SER A 91 21.69 -0.02 -23.68
N LEU A 92 21.12 0.18 -22.48
CA LEU A 92 21.60 1.17 -21.51
C LEU A 92 22.98 0.80 -20.93
N SER A 93 23.52 -0.40 -21.21
CA SER A 93 24.92 -0.71 -20.94
C SER A 93 25.89 -0.22 -22.04
N ASP A 94 25.36 0.19 -23.19
CA ASP A 94 26.10 0.70 -24.35
C ASP A 94 25.82 2.20 -24.55
N ASP A 95 26.39 2.82 -25.59
CA ASP A 95 26.13 4.22 -25.97
C ASP A 95 24.83 4.31 -26.79
N ILE A 96 23.85 5.06 -26.28
CA ILE A 96 22.55 5.25 -26.96
C ILE A 96 22.42 6.62 -27.65
N SER A 97 23.49 7.41 -27.73
CA SER A 97 23.46 8.79 -28.27
C SER A 97 22.86 8.89 -29.67
N SER A 98 23.05 7.87 -30.52
CA SER A 98 22.48 7.85 -31.89
C SER A 98 21.00 7.47 -31.96
N ASP A 99 20.45 6.94 -30.87
CA ASP A 99 19.08 6.46 -30.79
C ASP A 99 18.20 7.31 -29.86
N ILE A 100 18.74 8.36 -29.25
CA ILE A 100 18.03 9.14 -28.23
C ILE A 100 16.69 9.72 -28.72
N ALA A 101 16.62 10.12 -29.99
CA ALA A 101 15.40 10.59 -30.66
C ALA A 101 14.25 9.56 -30.65
N LYS A 102 14.58 8.27 -30.51
CA LYS A 102 13.66 7.15 -30.61
C LYS A 102 13.19 6.67 -29.25
N ILE A 103 13.79 7.17 -28.16
CA ILE A 103 13.54 6.64 -26.83
C ILE A 103 12.21 7.17 -26.25
N ALA A 104 11.41 6.25 -25.73
CA ALA A 104 10.21 6.52 -24.95
C ALA A 104 10.21 5.67 -23.66
N ILE A 105 9.63 6.19 -22.59
CA ILE A 105 9.55 5.53 -21.29
C ILE A 105 8.09 5.25 -20.96
N TYR A 106 7.82 4.03 -20.47
CA TYR A 106 6.53 3.63 -19.94
C TYR A 106 6.69 3.13 -18.51
N ASN A 107 5.90 3.68 -17.60
CA ASN A 107 5.74 3.16 -16.25
C ASN A 107 4.53 2.23 -16.24
N CYS A 108 4.71 0.97 -15.79
CA CYS A 108 3.64 -0.02 -15.77
C CYS A 108 3.43 -0.62 -14.38
N ASN A 109 2.17 -0.75 -13.97
CA ASN A 109 1.76 -1.52 -12.79
C ASN A 109 1.19 -2.88 -13.23
N ALA A 110 0.42 -3.54 -12.36
CA ALA A 110 -0.17 -4.85 -12.65
C ALA A 110 -1.33 -4.81 -13.68
N GLU A 111 -1.85 -3.63 -14.01
CA GLU A 111 -3.08 -3.46 -14.80
C GLU A 111 -2.85 -2.57 -16.03
N SER A 112 -2.07 -1.50 -15.91
CA SER A 112 -1.90 -0.47 -16.94
C SER A 112 -0.44 -0.04 -17.11
N CYS A 113 -0.19 0.59 -18.26
CA CYS A 113 1.05 1.25 -18.62
C CYS A 113 0.75 2.68 -19.07
N GLU A 114 1.53 3.62 -18.56
CA GLU A 114 1.43 5.03 -18.91
C GLU A 114 2.76 5.57 -19.39
N ARG A 115 2.72 6.49 -20.36
CA ARG A 115 3.92 7.16 -20.83
C ARG A 115 4.45 8.08 -19.73
N SER A 116 5.69 7.85 -19.35
CA SER A 116 6.42 8.66 -18.39
C SER A 116 7.53 9.47 -19.09
N TYR A 117 8.22 10.28 -18.32
CA TYR A 117 9.29 11.18 -18.72
C TYR A 117 10.22 11.38 -17.52
N GLY A 118 11.43 11.89 -17.76
CA GLY A 118 12.44 12.07 -16.72
C GLY A 118 13.85 11.96 -17.27
N PHE A 119 14.76 11.34 -16.51
CA PHE A 119 16.12 11.10 -16.92
C PHE A 119 16.40 9.61 -17.12
N ILE A 120 17.28 9.31 -18.08
CA ILE A 120 17.92 8.00 -18.20
C ILE A 120 19.43 8.19 -18.24
N LYS A 121 20.16 7.15 -17.85
CA LYS A 121 21.61 7.09 -18.05
C LYS A 121 21.99 5.83 -18.82
N ASP A 122 23.09 5.93 -19.54
CA ASP A 122 23.71 4.79 -20.23
C ASP A 122 25.12 4.50 -19.69
N SER A 123 26.00 3.91 -20.51
CA SER A 123 27.41 3.62 -20.19
C SER A 123 28.26 4.79 -19.66
N GLY A 124 27.76 6.03 -19.72
CA GLY A 124 28.40 7.18 -19.07
C GLY A 124 27.74 8.53 -19.36
N ASN A 125 26.69 8.56 -20.16
CA ASN A 125 25.95 9.76 -20.52
C ASN A 125 24.59 9.80 -19.83
N TYR A 126 24.03 11.00 -19.77
CA TYR A 126 22.73 11.27 -19.18
C TYR A 126 21.86 11.94 -20.22
N TYR A 127 20.57 11.60 -20.23
CA TYR A 127 19.62 12.14 -21.18
C TYR A 127 18.32 12.49 -20.47
N SER A 128 17.72 13.61 -20.85
CA SER A 128 16.34 13.93 -20.48
C SER A 128 15.41 13.41 -21.56
N ILE A 129 14.39 12.69 -21.13
CA ILE A 129 13.32 12.15 -21.97
C ILE A 129 12.06 12.94 -21.66
N ALA A 130 11.50 13.61 -22.66
CA ALA A 130 10.33 14.45 -22.50
C ALA A 130 9.03 13.74 -22.89
N LYS A 131 7.89 14.17 -22.33
CA LYS A 131 6.56 13.62 -22.65
C LYS A 131 6.12 13.93 -24.08
N GLY A 132 6.44 15.12 -24.59
CA GLY A 132 6.08 15.58 -25.95
C GLY A 132 6.98 16.67 -26.51
N ASN A 133 8.13 16.92 -25.88
CA ASN A 133 9.15 17.84 -26.38
C ASN A 133 10.32 17.04 -26.96
N LYS A 134 11.53 17.62 -26.94
CA LYS A 134 12.74 16.99 -27.44
C LYS A 134 13.40 16.15 -26.37
N ASN A 135 13.97 15.02 -26.77
CA ASN A 135 14.95 14.32 -25.96
C ASN A 135 16.30 14.99 -26.16
N GLU A 136 17.09 15.13 -25.10
CA GLU A 136 18.38 15.80 -25.18
C GLU A 136 19.43 15.16 -24.27
N GLY A 137 20.69 15.24 -24.71
CA GLY A 137 21.82 14.92 -23.86
C GLY A 137 21.95 15.98 -22.77
N VAL A 138 22.11 15.53 -21.53
CA VAL A 138 22.22 16.39 -20.35
C VAL A 138 23.69 16.47 -19.97
N THR A 139 24.20 17.70 -19.91
CA THR A 139 25.46 17.98 -19.20
C THR A 139 25.08 18.53 -17.83
N PRO A 140 25.29 17.78 -16.75
CA PRO A 140 24.97 18.27 -15.42
C PRO A 140 25.75 19.56 -15.10
N THR A 141 25.08 20.51 -14.46
CA THR A 141 25.65 21.84 -14.15
C THR A 141 25.28 22.27 -12.74
N GLY A 142 26.18 23.01 -12.07
CA GLY A 142 25.92 23.55 -10.73
C GLY A 142 26.34 22.61 -9.59
N GLY A 143 26.95 23.19 -8.54
CA GLY A 143 27.45 22.44 -7.38
C GLY A 143 26.44 22.30 -6.23
N SER A 144 25.34 23.04 -6.26
CA SER A 144 24.23 22.94 -5.32
C SER A 144 22.92 23.00 -6.08
N CYS A 145 21.86 22.44 -5.50
CA CYS A 145 20.51 22.41 -6.07
C CYS A 145 19.78 23.78 -6.03
N ASP A 146 20.50 24.87 -5.75
CA ASP A 146 19.97 26.23 -5.70
C ASP A 146 19.50 26.70 -7.08
N GLY A 147 18.17 26.77 -7.24
CA GLY A 147 17.54 27.26 -8.47
C GLY A 147 17.53 26.26 -9.63
N ILE A 148 17.89 25.01 -9.39
CA ILE A 148 17.99 23.95 -10.42
C ILE A 148 17.15 22.71 -10.09
N ILE A 149 16.05 22.88 -9.34
CA ILE A 149 15.16 21.79 -8.93
C ILE A 149 14.69 20.98 -10.15
N GLY A 150 14.80 19.67 -9.98
CA GLY A 150 14.57 18.58 -10.93
C GLY A 150 15.52 18.55 -12.13
N THR A 151 16.69 19.16 -12.03
CA THR A 151 17.81 18.90 -12.93
C THR A 151 18.87 18.03 -12.24
N LEU A 152 19.84 17.53 -13.02
CA LEU A 152 21.00 16.82 -12.49
C LEU A 152 22.11 17.81 -12.08
N ASP A 153 22.63 17.65 -10.86
CA ASP A 153 23.79 18.39 -10.35
C ASP A 153 25.13 17.85 -10.91
N VAL A 154 26.27 18.49 -10.61
CA VAL A 154 27.60 18.00 -11.05
C VAL A 154 27.99 16.60 -10.56
N SER A 155 27.29 16.06 -9.55
CA SER A 155 27.45 14.69 -9.06
C SER A 155 26.57 13.70 -9.85
N ASN A 156 25.78 14.18 -10.80
CA ASN A 156 24.78 13.46 -11.58
C ASN A 156 23.60 12.97 -10.74
N GLU A 157 23.28 13.69 -9.67
CA GLU A 157 22.16 13.42 -8.79
C GLU A 157 21.01 14.37 -9.10
N LEU A 158 19.78 13.87 -9.02
CA LEU A 158 18.59 14.65 -9.26
C LEU A 158 18.30 15.56 -8.06
N CYS A 159 18.22 16.86 -8.31
CA CYS A 159 17.79 17.83 -7.32
C CYS A 159 16.30 17.68 -7.04
N LEU A 160 15.92 17.10 -5.90
CA LEU A 160 14.51 16.85 -5.58
C LEU A 160 13.79 18.11 -5.11
N GLY A 161 14.50 19.01 -4.43
CA GLY A 161 13.88 20.20 -3.88
C GLY A 161 12.95 19.87 -2.73
N TYR A 162 13.33 20.30 -1.54
CA TYR A 162 12.40 20.56 -0.46
C TYR A 162 13.05 21.64 0.41
N SER A 163 12.22 22.41 1.11
CA SER A 163 12.52 23.64 1.86
C SER A 163 13.95 23.80 2.41
N ASP A 164 14.44 25.05 2.43
CA ASP A 164 15.76 25.47 2.89
C ASP A 164 16.44 24.51 3.92
N PRO A 165 17.56 23.87 3.55
CA PRO A 165 18.28 24.03 2.29
C PRO A 165 17.67 23.18 1.15
N ASN A 166 17.48 23.80 -0.02
CA ASN A 166 17.13 23.15 -1.29
C ASN A 166 18.25 22.21 -1.77
N SER A 167 18.79 21.33 -0.93
CA SER A 167 20.01 20.56 -1.18
C SER A 167 19.79 19.05 -1.24
N ILE A 168 18.54 18.59 -1.13
CA ILE A 168 18.24 17.15 -1.22
C ILE A 168 18.43 16.72 -2.67
N THR A 169 19.35 15.79 -2.86
CA THR A 169 19.64 15.11 -4.12
C THR A 169 19.37 13.61 -4.00
N VAL A 170 19.16 12.95 -5.13
CA VAL A 170 19.12 11.48 -5.20
C VAL A 170 19.90 10.98 -6.39
N GLY A 171 20.80 10.02 -6.18
CA GLY A 171 21.58 9.39 -7.23
C GLY A 171 20.92 8.14 -7.83
N PHE A 172 21.34 7.73 -9.03
CA PHE A 172 20.84 6.50 -9.69
C PHE A 172 21.17 5.20 -8.93
N THR A 173 22.01 5.27 -7.90
CA THR A 173 22.31 4.14 -7.01
C THR A 173 21.31 4.01 -5.86
N GLU A 174 20.53 5.04 -5.60
CA GLU A 174 19.55 5.14 -4.52
C GLU A 174 18.16 4.83 -5.09
N THR A 175 17.93 3.55 -5.40
CA THR A 175 16.67 3.14 -6.02
C THR A 175 15.50 3.23 -5.04
N GLY A 176 14.37 3.77 -5.47
CA GLY A 176 13.19 3.93 -4.64
C GLY A 176 12.20 4.94 -5.20
N ASP A 177 11.21 5.29 -4.38
CA ASP A 177 10.20 6.30 -4.68
C ASP A 177 10.53 7.58 -3.90
N TYR A 178 10.50 8.72 -4.58
CA TYR A 178 10.91 10.01 -4.05
C TYR A 178 9.90 11.10 -4.40
N LEU A 179 9.92 12.20 -3.66
CA LEU A 179 9.11 13.38 -3.95
C LEU A 179 9.99 14.52 -4.46
N LEU A 180 9.73 14.98 -5.68
CA LEU A 180 10.29 16.21 -6.20
C LEU A 180 9.33 17.36 -5.87
N SER A 181 9.82 18.39 -5.17
CA SER A 181 9.01 19.54 -4.77
C SER A 181 9.67 20.88 -5.08
N GLY A 182 8.87 21.87 -5.44
CA GLY A 182 9.30 23.25 -5.69
C GLY A 182 9.23 23.70 -7.15
N THR A 183 9.89 24.81 -7.47
CA THR A 183 9.85 25.39 -8.82
C THR A 183 10.93 24.78 -9.69
N THR A 184 10.52 23.98 -10.68
CA THR A 184 11.42 23.36 -11.66
C THR A 184 12.02 24.39 -12.62
N ALA A 185 13.30 24.24 -12.96
CA ALA A 185 13.94 25.04 -14.02
C ALA A 185 13.27 24.79 -15.39
N ALA A 186 13.24 25.78 -16.28
CA ALA A 186 12.52 25.68 -17.58
C ALA A 186 13.01 24.55 -18.52
N THR A 187 14.20 24.01 -18.30
CA THR A 187 14.81 22.94 -19.11
C THR A 187 14.66 21.56 -18.49
N ASN A 188 13.87 21.44 -17.42
CA ASN A 188 13.70 20.18 -16.70
C ASN A 188 12.60 19.31 -17.36
N PRO A 189 12.80 18.00 -17.58
CA PRO A 189 11.77 17.09 -18.14
C PRO A 189 10.47 17.05 -17.32
N PHE A 190 10.55 17.35 -16.02
CA PHE A 190 9.45 17.47 -15.06
C PHE A 190 8.62 18.76 -15.16
N THR A 191 8.95 19.69 -16.07
CA THR A 191 8.20 20.95 -16.27
C THR A 191 6.86 20.78 -16.97
N THR A 192 6.60 19.64 -17.62
CA THR A 192 5.35 19.44 -18.36
C THR A 192 4.11 19.44 -17.46
N ASP A 193 4.30 19.17 -16.16
CA ASP A 193 3.25 19.17 -15.14
C ASP A 193 3.35 20.38 -14.18
N ALA A 194 3.96 21.50 -14.63
CA ALA A 194 4.32 22.70 -13.85
C ALA A 194 3.22 23.39 -13.01
N THR A 195 1.98 22.89 -13.02
CA THR A 195 0.93 23.29 -12.08
C THR A 195 0.98 22.53 -10.75
N ALA A 196 1.64 21.37 -10.68
CA ALA A 196 1.84 20.60 -9.48
C ALA A 196 3.21 20.93 -8.86
N HIS A 197 3.22 21.41 -7.61
CA HIS A 197 4.45 21.65 -6.85
C HIS A 197 5.06 20.39 -6.26
N THR A 198 4.52 19.21 -6.61
CA THR A 198 4.87 17.90 -6.07
C THR A 198 4.76 16.86 -7.19
N ILE A 199 5.88 16.21 -7.51
CA ILE A 199 5.96 15.20 -8.57
C ILE A 199 6.59 13.94 -7.96
N PRO A 200 5.88 12.80 -7.90
CA PRO A 200 6.48 11.56 -7.44
C PRO A 200 7.50 11.07 -8.48
N VAL A 201 8.70 10.68 -8.04
CA VAL A 201 9.80 10.24 -8.89
C VAL A 201 10.18 8.82 -8.51
N LEU A 202 10.11 7.92 -9.48
CA LEU A 202 10.62 6.55 -9.36
C LEU A 202 12.07 6.52 -9.84
N VAL A 203 12.99 6.16 -8.95
CA VAL A 203 14.42 6.02 -9.21
C VAL A 203 14.79 4.54 -9.35
N GLY A 204 15.28 4.17 -10.53
CA GLY A 204 15.88 2.87 -10.82
C GLY A 204 17.37 2.98 -11.10
N THR A 205 18.00 1.86 -11.44
CA THR A 205 19.46 1.82 -11.67
C THR A 205 19.89 2.70 -12.85
N ASN A 206 19.06 2.81 -13.89
CA ASN A 206 19.37 3.56 -15.12
C ASN A 206 18.33 4.62 -15.49
N TYR A 207 17.39 4.92 -14.60
CA TYR A 207 16.32 5.88 -14.87
C TYR A 207 15.88 6.62 -13.60
N MET A 208 15.36 7.83 -13.76
CA MET A 208 14.68 8.64 -12.75
C MET A 208 13.47 9.27 -13.43
N ILE A 209 12.27 8.76 -13.19
CA ILE A 209 11.11 9.06 -14.02
C ILE A 209 9.94 9.52 -13.16
N HIS A 210 8.99 10.26 -13.74
CA HIS A 210 7.73 10.57 -13.07
C HIS A 210 6.96 9.26 -12.83
N ASP A 211 6.64 8.95 -11.56
CA ASP A 211 5.77 7.84 -11.22
C ASP A 211 4.31 8.19 -11.50
N THR A 212 3.93 8.17 -12.78
CA THR A 212 2.57 8.53 -13.22
C THR A 212 1.48 7.61 -12.66
N LEU A 213 1.86 6.44 -12.13
CA LEU A 213 0.93 5.46 -11.59
C LEU A 213 0.63 5.67 -10.10
N LEU A 214 1.39 6.55 -9.44
CA LEU A 214 1.16 6.96 -8.07
C LEU A 214 0.18 8.14 -8.03
N ASP A 215 -1.11 7.84 -8.19
CA ASP A 215 -2.18 8.83 -8.09
C ASP A 215 -2.79 8.81 -6.67
N VAL A 216 -2.20 9.59 -5.78
CA VAL A 216 -2.71 9.77 -4.41
C VAL A 216 -2.97 11.25 -4.13
N GLU A 217 -4.03 11.53 -3.36
CA GLU A 217 -4.37 12.89 -2.94
C GLU A 217 -3.31 13.48 -1.98
N GLU A 218 -2.61 12.62 -1.23
CA GLU A 218 -1.60 13.01 -0.25
C GLU A 218 -0.36 12.12 -0.31
N TYR A 219 0.82 12.73 -0.34
CA TYR A 219 2.11 12.03 -0.28
C TYR A 219 2.71 12.12 1.12
N CYS A 220 3.06 10.98 1.71
CA CYS A 220 3.89 10.92 2.92
C CYS A 220 5.34 10.74 2.49
N TYR A 221 6.25 11.56 3.01
CA TYR A 221 7.67 11.46 2.68
C TYR A 221 8.55 11.88 3.86
N SER A 222 9.83 11.52 3.77
CA SER A 222 10.86 11.91 4.73
C SER A 222 11.47 13.25 4.32
N SER A 223 11.45 14.26 5.18
CA SER A 223 12.09 15.55 4.89
C SER A 223 13.63 15.50 4.92
N THR A 224 14.22 14.38 5.32
CA THR A 224 15.68 14.21 5.33
C THR A 224 16.22 13.86 3.94
N ASP A 225 15.50 13.01 3.20
CA ASP A 225 15.97 12.42 1.93
C ASP A 225 14.90 12.44 0.82
N ALA A 226 13.75 13.06 1.09
CA ALA A 226 12.60 13.11 0.20
C ALA A 226 12.04 11.74 -0.24
N SER A 227 12.40 10.65 0.44
CA SER A 227 11.87 9.32 0.13
C SER A 227 10.37 9.24 0.44
N LEU A 228 9.59 8.73 -0.50
CA LEU A 228 8.18 8.45 -0.31
C LEU A 228 8.01 7.26 0.64
N MET A 229 7.12 7.42 1.61
CA MET A 229 6.81 6.42 2.61
C MET A 229 5.39 5.92 2.44
N SER A 230 5.19 4.62 2.68
CA SER A 230 3.84 4.11 2.88
C SER A 230 3.24 4.80 4.11
N ARG A 231 2.05 5.37 3.98
CA ARG A 231 1.26 5.81 5.13
C ARG A 231 0.92 4.57 5.96
N GLU A 232 1.68 4.31 7.01
CA GLU A 232 1.26 3.37 8.03
C GLU A 232 0.09 4.01 8.79
N ASP A 233 -0.90 3.20 9.20
CA ASP A 233 -1.95 3.70 10.08
C ASP A 233 -1.28 4.22 11.36
N ASN A 234 -1.44 5.51 11.66
CA ASN A 234 -0.87 6.15 12.86
C ASN A 234 -1.20 5.30 14.10
N PHE A 235 -0.20 4.62 14.65
CA PHE A 235 -0.36 3.78 15.85
C PHE A 235 0.46 4.37 16.99
N CYS A 236 -0.20 5.10 17.89
CA CYS A 236 0.39 5.53 19.14
C CYS A 236 0.07 4.52 20.24
N ASN A 237 1.09 3.84 20.78
CA ASN A 237 0.95 3.06 22.01
C ASN A 237 1.82 3.62 23.15
N GLU A 238 1.70 3.01 24.33
CA GLU A 238 2.35 3.45 25.59
C GLU A 238 3.89 3.55 25.54
N THR A 239 4.55 2.94 24.54
CA THR A 239 6.03 2.88 24.45
C THR A 239 6.59 3.33 23.11
N ASN A 240 5.77 3.40 22.06
CA ASN A 240 6.12 3.85 20.73
C ASN A 240 4.92 4.57 20.12
N CYS A 241 5.08 5.86 19.84
CA CYS A 241 4.31 6.48 18.79
C CYS A 241 4.97 6.08 17.48
N SER A 242 4.29 5.29 16.65
CA SER A 242 4.71 5.21 15.25
C SER A 242 4.59 6.61 14.65
N LYS A 243 5.48 6.87 13.70
CA LYS A 243 5.78 8.15 13.06
C LYS A 243 4.52 9.03 12.95
N TYR A 244 4.55 10.21 13.55
CA TYR A 244 3.47 11.19 13.35
C TYR A 244 3.76 11.96 12.07
N TYR A 245 2.71 12.37 11.35
CA TYR A 245 2.85 13.11 10.11
C TYR A 245 2.06 14.41 10.17
N ASN A 246 2.72 15.53 9.87
CA ASN A 246 2.06 16.83 9.71
C ASN A 246 1.71 17.04 8.24
N CYS A 247 0.41 17.07 7.94
CA CYS A 247 -0.08 17.24 6.58
C CYS A 247 -0.45 18.70 6.29
N SER A 248 0.13 19.28 5.24
CA SER A 248 -0.25 20.57 4.67
C SER A 248 -0.25 20.49 3.16
N GLU A 249 -1.33 20.99 2.52
CA GLU A 249 -1.43 21.16 1.06
C GLU A 249 -1.13 19.87 0.24
N GLY A 250 -1.57 18.70 0.72
CA GLY A 250 -1.38 17.43 0.00
C GLY A 250 -0.02 16.75 0.24
N THR A 251 0.78 17.29 1.18
CA THR A 251 2.06 16.71 1.58
C THR A 251 2.09 16.48 3.09
N CYS A 252 2.57 15.31 3.51
CA CYS A 252 2.67 14.90 4.90
C CYS A 252 4.13 14.64 5.28
N GLU A 253 4.66 15.47 6.17
CA GLU A 253 6.05 15.39 6.66
C GLU A 253 6.12 14.61 7.98
N GLU A 254 7.09 13.71 8.13
CA GLU A 254 7.35 13.02 9.41
C GLU A 254 7.72 14.03 10.50
N ASP A 255 6.84 14.16 11.51
CA ASP A 255 7.07 15.01 12.65
C ASP A 255 8.08 14.37 13.61
N THR A 256 9.07 15.15 14.01
CA THR A 256 10.12 14.75 14.95
C THR A 256 9.77 15.09 16.40
N GLU A 257 8.64 15.77 16.66
CA GLU A 257 8.22 16.07 18.02
C GLU A 257 7.84 14.81 18.80
N SER A 258 8.59 14.55 19.88
CA SER A 258 8.30 13.48 20.82
C SER A 258 6.94 13.70 21.46
N CYS A 259 5.97 12.84 21.18
CA CYS A 259 4.65 12.87 21.79
C CYS A 259 4.78 12.89 23.33
N THR A 260 4.32 13.97 23.97
CA THR A 260 4.22 14.01 25.43
C THR A 260 2.95 13.28 25.85
N LEU A 261 3.11 12.13 26.51
CA LEU A 261 1.96 11.39 27.05
C LEU A 261 1.15 12.32 27.98
N PRO A 262 -0.19 12.35 27.89
CA PRO A 262 -1.00 13.09 28.84
C PRO A 262 -0.70 12.60 30.26
N PRO A 263 -0.66 13.51 31.26
CA PRO A 263 -0.34 13.15 32.63
C PRO A 263 -1.32 12.08 33.13
N ALA A 264 -0.79 11.02 33.74
CA ALA A 264 -1.56 9.92 34.28
C ALA A 264 -2.67 10.45 35.21
N GLY A 265 -3.94 10.23 34.81
CA GLY A 265 -5.10 10.57 35.63
C GLY A 265 -5.15 9.66 36.85
N THR A 266 -5.12 10.24 38.05
CA THR A 266 -5.33 9.48 39.28
C THR A 266 -6.82 9.26 39.49
N CYS A 267 -7.24 8.00 39.49
CA CYS A 267 -8.59 7.61 39.86
C CYS A 267 -8.73 7.71 41.38
N THR A 268 -9.16 8.85 41.93
CA THR A 268 -9.60 8.91 43.32
C THR A 268 -11.06 8.51 43.40
N ALA A 269 -11.32 7.21 43.35
CA ALA A 269 -12.62 6.65 43.72
C ALA A 269 -12.96 7.17 45.12
N THR A 270 -13.88 8.12 45.20
CA THR A 270 -14.23 8.78 46.44
C THR A 270 -15.13 7.82 47.21
N ALA A 271 -14.52 6.96 48.02
CA ALA A 271 -15.09 6.13 49.09
C ALA A 271 -16.63 5.94 49.05
N ASP A 272 -17.14 5.16 48.11
CA ASP A 272 -18.41 4.47 48.33
C ASP A 272 -18.09 3.08 48.90
N THR A 273 -18.54 2.86 50.14
CA THR A 273 -18.11 1.75 51.01
C THR A 273 -18.69 0.39 50.64
N ASN A 274 -19.38 0.30 49.50
CA ASN A 274 -19.96 -0.93 48.98
C ASN A 274 -19.28 -1.46 47.69
N ASN A 275 -18.18 -0.86 47.24
CA ASN A 275 -17.61 -1.21 45.94
C ASN A 275 -16.53 -2.31 46.03
N THR A 276 -16.96 -3.57 45.86
CA THR A 276 -16.07 -4.68 45.50
C THR A 276 -15.67 -4.56 44.02
N CYS A 277 -14.86 -3.55 43.67
CA CYS A 277 -14.36 -3.41 42.31
C CYS A 277 -13.34 -4.53 42.03
N GLU A 278 -13.79 -5.60 41.38
CA GLU A 278 -12.91 -6.40 40.52
C GLU A 278 -12.30 -5.48 39.46
N GLY A 279 -11.05 -5.71 39.05
CA GLY A 279 -10.40 -4.90 38.01
C GLY A 279 -11.27 -4.77 36.75
N GLY A 280 -11.20 -3.63 36.07
CA GLY A 280 -12.09 -3.29 34.96
C GLY A 280 -11.69 -2.00 34.26
N TYR A 281 -12.60 -1.41 33.52
CA TYR A 281 -12.36 -0.20 32.72
C TYR A 281 -13.21 0.99 33.19
N ALA A 282 -12.73 2.19 32.91
CA ALA A 282 -13.44 3.45 33.16
C ALA A 282 -13.19 4.43 32.01
N ILE A 283 -14.16 5.32 31.75
CA ILE A 283 -13.97 6.48 30.88
C ILE A 283 -13.71 7.69 31.77
N ILE A 284 -12.54 8.32 31.60
CA ILE A 284 -12.14 9.52 32.34
C ILE A 284 -11.75 10.57 31.31
N SER A 285 -12.43 11.72 31.32
CA SER A 285 -12.19 12.79 30.35
C SER A 285 -12.17 12.28 28.90
N GLU A 286 -13.16 11.46 28.54
CA GLU A 286 -13.34 10.85 27.19
C GLU A 286 -12.30 9.80 26.78
N ALA A 287 -11.29 9.52 27.60
CA ALA A 287 -10.31 8.46 27.35
C ALA A 287 -10.62 7.18 28.15
N LEU A 288 -10.27 6.03 27.57
CA LEU A 288 -10.44 4.71 28.20
C LEU A 288 -9.25 4.43 29.14
N TYR A 289 -9.54 3.97 30.34
CA TYR A 289 -8.54 3.58 31.33
C TYR A 289 -8.80 2.16 31.84
N LYS A 290 -7.73 1.40 32.12
CA LYS A 290 -7.77 0.09 32.78
C LYS A 290 -7.33 0.19 34.22
N CYS A 291 -8.12 -0.36 35.12
CA CYS A 291 -7.86 -0.38 36.55
C CYS A 291 -7.63 -1.84 36.99
N THR A 292 -6.46 -2.16 37.53
CA THR A 292 -6.07 -3.54 37.87
C THR A 292 -6.67 -4.01 39.19
N THR A 293 -6.83 -3.12 40.16
CA THR A 293 -7.42 -3.40 41.47
C THR A 293 -8.18 -2.19 42.02
N SER A 294 -9.19 -2.42 42.86
CA SER A 294 -9.92 -1.36 43.56
C SER A 294 -8.96 -0.37 44.24
N GLY A 295 -9.17 0.93 44.04
CA GLY A 295 -8.34 2.00 44.62
C GLY A 295 -6.93 2.17 44.01
N SER A 296 -6.62 1.48 42.91
CA SER A 296 -5.35 1.62 42.21
C SER A 296 -5.41 2.70 41.13
N ALA A 297 -4.25 3.27 40.78
CA ALA A 297 -4.16 4.13 39.61
C ALA A 297 -4.56 3.32 38.37
N CYS A 298 -5.38 3.93 37.51
CA CYS A 298 -5.74 3.33 36.23
C CYS A 298 -4.75 3.80 35.17
N THR A 299 -4.40 2.93 34.23
CA THR A 299 -3.54 3.26 33.09
C THR A 299 -4.40 3.60 31.88
N ALA A 300 -4.02 4.64 31.15
CA ALA A 300 -4.70 4.99 29.91
C ALA A 300 -4.50 3.85 28.89
N GLU A 301 -5.55 3.48 28.17
CA GLU A 301 -5.52 2.42 27.17
C GLU A 301 -5.93 2.97 25.81
N THR A 302 -5.33 2.44 24.75
CA THR A 302 -5.79 2.72 23.40
C THR A 302 -7.07 1.92 23.14
N PRO A 303 -8.21 2.57 22.88
CA PRO A 303 -9.47 1.86 22.72
C PRO A 303 -9.49 1.09 21.41
N GLN A 304 -9.89 -0.18 21.49
CA GLN A 304 -10.23 -1.03 20.35
C GLN A 304 -11.75 -1.08 20.23
N ILE A 305 -12.26 -1.36 19.04
CA ILE A 305 -13.71 -1.52 18.83
C ILE A 305 -14.20 -2.74 19.63
N GLY A 306 -15.20 -2.57 20.49
CA GLY A 306 -15.72 -3.68 21.31
C GLY A 306 -16.33 -3.26 22.64
N TYR A 307 -16.37 -4.21 23.57
CA TYR A 307 -16.92 -4.07 24.91
C TYR A 307 -15.86 -4.29 25.99
N TYR A 308 -16.00 -3.56 27.09
CA TYR A 308 -15.11 -3.58 28.24
C TYR A 308 -15.93 -3.66 29.52
N LYS A 309 -15.60 -4.57 30.46
CA LYS A 309 -16.29 -4.63 31.76
C LYS A 309 -15.93 -3.37 32.56
N ALA A 310 -16.92 -2.61 33.00
CA ALA A 310 -16.71 -1.38 33.75
C ALA A 310 -16.27 -1.68 35.20
N VAL A 311 -15.46 -0.79 35.80
CA VAL A 311 -14.95 -0.94 37.18
C VAL A 311 -16.03 -0.62 38.25
N ASP A 312 -17.10 0.08 37.87
CA ASP A 312 -18.15 0.53 38.78
C ASP A 312 -19.56 0.32 38.19
N ASN A 313 -20.33 -0.59 38.77
CA ASN A 313 -21.73 -0.82 38.36
C ASN A 313 -22.66 0.36 38.71
N GLY A 314 -22.24 1.30 39.56
CA GLY A 314 -23.05 2.45 39.95
C GLY A 314 -23.15 3.52 38.86
N GLN A 315 -22.04 3.83 38.20
CA GLN A 315 -22.00 4.82 37.11
C GLN A 315 -22.42 4.22 35.76
N TYR A 316 -22.12 2.94 35.55
CA TYR A 316 -22.45 2.21 34.33
C TYR A 316 -23.57 1.22 34.65
N SER A 317 -24.82 1.63 34.43
CA SER A 317 -26.01 0.80 34.73
C SER A 317 -25.99 -0.59 34.06
N SER A 318 -25.20 -0.76 33.01
CA SER A 318 -24.97 -2.02 32.30
C SER A 318 -23.79 -2.85 32.83
N GLY A 319 -22.89 -2.26 33.61
CA GLY A 319 -21.59 -2.87 33.95
C GLY A 319 -20.62 -2.95 32.76
N TYR A 320 -20.91 -2.32 31.62
CA TYR A 320 -20.06 -2.35 30.42
C TYR A 320 -19.85 -0.98 29.79
N ILE A 321 -18.69 -0.82 29.16
CA ILE A 321 -18.32 0.28 28.27
C ILE A 321 -18.28 -0.27 26.84
N ILE A 322 -18.84 0.46 25.88
CA ILE A 322 -18.77 0.15 24.45
C ILE A 322 -17.88 1.18 23.76
N CYS A 323 -16.93 0.71 22.96
CA CYS A 323 -16.09 1.52 22.10
C CYS A 323 -16.44 1.23 20.63
N LYS A 324 -16.88 2.27 19.91
CA LYS A 324 -17.43 2.18 18.55
C LYS A 324 -16.40 2.65 17.53
N GLY A 325 -16.37 2.00 16.37
CA GLY A 325 -15.60 2.42 15.20
C GLY A 325 -16.20 3.64 14.49
N GLY A 326 -15.41 4.25 13.61
CA GLY A 326 -15.73 5.47 12.86
C GLY A 326 -14.46 6.11 12.32
N ALA A 327 -14.45 7.43 12.14
CA ALA A 327 -13.22 8.18 11.86
C ALA A 327 -12.21 8.11 13.02
N SER A 328 -12.70 7.90 14.24
CA SER A 328 -11.94 7.59 15.44
C SER A 328 -12.74 6.65 16.33
N VAL A 329 -12.05 5.88 17.19
CA VAL A 329 -12.71 5.00 18.16
C VAL A 329 -13.19 5.84 19.34
N THR A 330 -14.49 5.77 19.64
CA THR A 330 -15.11 6.54 20.74
C THR A 330 -15.77 5.60 21.74
N CYS A 331 -15.53 5.83 23.04
CA CYS A 331 -16.04 4.98 24.12
C CYS A 331 -17.17 5.66 24.90
N SER A 332 -18.19 4.88 25.28
CA SER A 332 -19.34 5.34 26.06
C SER A 332 -19.88 4.22 26.96
N ALA A 333 -20.74 4.54 27.92
CA ALA A 333 -21.45 3.52 28.67
C ALA A 333 -22.32 2.67 27.72
N ALA A 334 -22.19 1.34 27.80
CA ALA A 334 -23.03 0.45 27.02
C ALA A 334 -24.46 0.43 27.56
N SER A 335 -25.46 0.21 26.69
CA SER A 335 -26.82 -0.14 27.09
C SER A 335 -26.99 -1.66 27.04
N ILE A 336 -27.63 -2.24 28.08
CA ILE A 336 -28.11 -3.62 28.02
C ILE A 336 -29.47 -3.61 27.32
N GLU A 337 -29.61 -4.44 26.30
CA GLU A 337 -30.88 -4.68 25.65
C GLU A 337 -31.74 -5.62 26.48
N THR A 338 -33.00 -5.23 26.71
CA THR A 338 -33.98 -6.09 27.37
C THR A 338 -34.49 -7.15 26.42
N ALA A 339 -33.68 -8.17 26.16
CA ALA A 339 -33.97 -9.29 25.29
C ALA A 339 -33.49 -10.60 25.92
N ASP A 340 -34.21 -11.69 25.66
CA ASP A 340 -33.86 -13.03 26.14
C ASP A 340 -33.05 -13.83 25.09
N ASP A 341 -32.99 -13.34 23.85
CA ASP A 341 -32.22 -13.92 22.75
C ASP A 341 -31.57 -12.84 21.86
N CYS A 342 -30.85 -13.28 20.84
CA CYS A 342 -30.09 -12.44 19.93
C CYS A 342 -30.83 -12.00 18.68
N ASN A 343 -32.13 -12.30 18.56
CA ASN A 343 -32.90 -11.90 17.39
C ASN A 343 -33.03 -10.37 17.30
N GLY A 344 -32.40 -9.76 16.30
CA GLY A 344 -32.36 -8.31 16.14
C GLY A 344 -31.39 -7.57 17.08
N HIS A 345 -30.57 -8.29 17.84
CA HIS A 345 -29.63 -7.74 18.81
C HIS A 345 -28.16 -8.02 18.47
N LEU A 346 -27.86 -8.33 17.22
CA LEU A 346 -26.49 -8.60 16.74
C LEU A 346 -25.51 -7.48 17.15
N GLY A 347 -24.40 -7.89 17.77
CA GLY A 347 -23.35 -7.01 18.27
C GLY A 347 -23.69 -6.32 19.59
N LYS A 348 -24.85 -6.56 20.19
CA LYS A 348 -25.28 -5.96 21.47
C LYS A 348 -25.12 -6.92 22.64
N ILE A 349 -25.10 -6.35 23.85
CA ILE A 349 -25.19 -7.11 25.12
C ILE A 349 -26.66 -7.19 25.55
N ILE A 350 -27.13 -8.38 25.87
CA ILE A 350 -28.51 -8.65 26.33
C ILE A 350 -28.58 -8.87 27.86
N THR A 351 -29.77 -9.07 28.43
CA THR A 351 -30.00 -9.13 29.90
C THR A 351 -29.20 -10.19 30.63
N SER A 352 -28.79 -11.26 29.94
CA SER A 352 -27.91 -12.30 30.47
C SER A 352 -26.45 -11.85 30.64
N GLY A 353 -26.09 -10.68 30.12
CA GLY A 353 -24.70 -10.21 30.05
C GLY A 353 -23.90 -10.79 28.87
N ASN A 354 -24.55 -11.56 28.00
CA ASN A 354 -23.93 -12.16 26.82
C ASN A 354 -23.93 -11.19 25.63
N ILE A 355 -22.94 -11.32 24.75
CA ILE A 355 -22.87 -10.58 23.48
C ILE A 355 -23.43 -11.40 22.33
N CYS A 356 -24.28 -10.81 21.51
CA CYS A 356 -24.87 -11.48 20.37
C CYS A 356 -23.92 -11.48 19.16
N VAL A 357 -23.45 -12.66 18.75
CA VAL A 357 -22.58 -12.83 17.58
C VAL A 357 -23.34 -13.27 16.32
N ASN A 358 -24.62 -13.57 16.47
CA ASN A 358 -25.50 -14.04 15.41
C ASN A 358 -26.94 -13.54 15.65
N ALA A 359 -27.72 -13.40 14.58
CA ALA A 359 -29.10 -12.95 14.65
C ALA A 359 -30.09 -14.11 14.42
N ILE A 360 -29.84 -15.27 15.04
CA ILE A 360 -30.72 -16.44 14.94
C ILE A 360 -31.66 -16.49 16.16
N ASP A 361 -32.93 -16.76 15.92
CA ASP A 361 -33.95 -16.97 16.96
C ASP A 361 -33.50 -18.03 17.98
N GLY A 362 -33.57 -17.69 19.27
CA GLY A 362 -33.19 -18.58 20.36
C GLY A 362 -31.69 -18.66 20.68
N ASP A 363 -30.81 -17.94 19.96
CA ASP A 363 -29.41 -17.80 20.37
C ASP A 363 -29.31 -16.90 21.61
N THR A 364 -28.71 -17.40 22.69
CA THR A 364 -28.54 -16.68 23.95
C THR A 364 -27.27 -15.80 24.00
N GLY A 365 -26.53 -15.74 22.89
CA GLY A 365 -25.27 -15.01 22.78
C GLY A 365 -24.10 -15.72 23.46
N ILE A 366 -22.97 -15.02 23.46
CA ILE A 366 -21.69 -15.49 23.97
C ILE A 366 -21.42 -14.92 25.36
N ASP A 367 -21.09 -15.81 26.28
CA ASP A 367 -20.62 -15.48 27.61
C ASP A 367 -19.20 -14.89 27.55
N LEU A 368 -19.03 -13.70 28.16
CA LEU A 368 -17.77 -12.96 28.18
C LEU A 368 -16.80 -13.45 29.27
N THR A 369 -17.17 -14.46 30.07
CA THR A 369 -16.33 -14.99 31.16
C THR A 369 -15.25 -15.97 30.71
N ALA A 370 -15.34 -16.48 29.47
CA ALA A 370 -14.36 -17.41 28.91
C ALA A 370 -13.62 -16.79 27.72
N SER A 371 -12.28 -16.68 27.84
CA SER A 371 -11.45 -16.22 26.73
C SER A 371 -11.56 -17.15 25.53
N ASN A 372 -11.96 -16.60 24.39
CA ASN A 372 -12.11 -17.34 23.13
C ASN A 372 -12.27 -16.37 21.95
N LYS A 373 -12.21 -16.89 20.73
CA LYS A 373 -12.46 -16.12 19.50
C LYS A 373 -13.73 -16.63 18.82
N TYR A 374 -14.54 -15.71 18.32
CA TYR A 374 -15.84 -15.99 17.72
C TYR A 374 -15.99 -15.30 16.36
N LEU A 375 -16.67 -15.96 15.44
CA LEU A 375 -17.08 -15.36 14.18
C LEU A 375 -18.40 -14.62 14.39
N MET A 376 -18.38 -13.30 14.30
CA MET A 376 -19.58 -12.47 14.37
C MET A 376 -20.06 -12.14 12.96
N ASP A 377 -21.32 -12.43 12.69
CA ASP A 377 -21.95 -12.05 11.42
C ASP A 377 -21.98 -10.51 11.32
N ALA A 378 -21.58 -9.95 10.18
CA ALA A 378 -21.61 -8.52 9.95
C ALA A 378 -22.63 -8.11 8.89
N GLY A 379 -23.45 -9.05 8.37
CA GLY A 379 -24.36 -8.94 7.22
C GLY A 379 -24.77 -7.51 6.81
N ASN A 380 -25.64 -6.86 7.57
CA ASN A 380 -26.17 -5.51 7.29
C ASN A 380 -25.44 -4.38 8.04
N GLY A 381 -24.22 -4.65 8.51
CA GLY A 381 -23.47 -3.81 9.44
C GLY A 381 -23.78 -4.17 10.90
N ILE A 382 -22.79 -3.94 11.78
CA ILE A 382 -22.93 -4.01 13.23
C ILE A 382 -22.93 -2.58 13.74
N THR A 383 -24.10 -1.94 13.67
CA THR A 383 -24.23 -0.49 13.87
C THR A 383 -23.79 -0.04 15.26
N ASP A 384 -23.98 -0.88 16.28
CA ASP A 384 -23.60 -0.53 17.65
C ASP A 384 -22.09 -0.52 17.86
N LEU A 385 -21.34 -1.31 17.11
CA LEU A 385 -19.88 -1.27 17.10
C LEU A 385 -19.33 -0.29 16.05
N GLY A 386 -20.19 0.45 15.34
CA GLY A 386 -19.76 1.39 14.29
C GLY A 386 -19.20 0.71 13.04
N ILE A 387 -19.51 -0.57 12.83
CA ILE A 387 -19.04 -1.33 11.67
C ILE A 387 -20.07 -1.18 10.56
N THR A 388 -19.82 -0.23 9.66
CA THR A 388 -20.78 0.21 8.62
C THR A 388 -20.47 -0.31 7.22
N SER A 389 -19.25 -0.81 6.95
CA SER A 389 -18.88 -1.27 5.62
C SER A 389 -19.34 -2.70 5.36
N LYS A 390 -19.91 -2.91 4.17
CA LYS A 390 -20.38 -4.21 3.66
C LYS A 390 -19.24 -5.16 3.22
N ASP A 391 -18.00 -4.69 3.28
CA ASP A 391 -16.86 -5.36 2.64
C ASP A 391 -16.42 -6.63 3.37
N SER A 392 -16.93 -6.87 4.57
CA SER A 392 -16.72 -8.10 5.32
C SER A 392 -18.07 -8.67 5.75
N SER A 393 -18.40 -9.87 5.28
CA SER A 393 -19.60 -10.60 5.73
C SER A 393 -19.53 -11.01 7.20
N PHE A 394 -18.36 -10.90 7.83
CA PHE A 394 -18.12 -11.24 9.23
C PHE A 394 -16.96 -10.45 9.81
N VAL A 395 -16.90 -10.40 11.15
CA VAL A 395 -15.74 -9.93 11.92
C VAL A 395 -15.34 -10.96 12.96
N VAL A 396 -14.11 -10.86 13.49
CA VAL A 396 -13.64 -11.73 14.56
C VAL A 396 -13.76 -10.99 15.89
N LEU A 397 -14.61 -11.51 16.78
CA LEU A 397 -14.71 -11.08 18.16
C LEU A 397 -13.73 -11.88 19.02
N ASN A 398 -12.76 -11.20 19.63
CA ASN A 398 -11.82 -11.76 20.59
C ASN A 398 -12.28 -11.43 22.01
N VAL A 399 -12.77 -12.44 22.73
CA VAL A 399 -13.08 -12.36 24.16
C VAL A 399 -11.81 -12.68 24.94
N ASP A 400 -11.38 -11.75 25.77
CA ASP A 400 -10.26 -11.88 26.70
C ASP A 400 -10.77 -11.64 28.12
N SER A 401 -11.21 -12.73 28.76
CA SER A 401 -11.79 -12.67 30.10
C SER A 401 -10.74 -12.39 31.18
N THR A 402 -9.46 -12.68 30.93
CA THR A 402 -8.35 -12.28 31.83
C THR A 402 -8.22 -10.76 31.91
N ASN A 403 -8.46 -10.08 30.79
CA ASN A 403 -8.41 -8.63 30.70
C ASN A 403 -9.80 -7.98 30.69
N ASN A 404 -10.88 -8.72 30.94
CA ASN A 404 -12.25 -8.19 31.01
C ASN A 404 -12.68 -7.37 29.78
N LYS A 405 -12.30 -7.82 28.57
CA LYS A 405 -12.69 -7.15 27.31
C LYS A 405 -13.09 -8.13 26.22
N ALA A 406 -13.94 -7.67 25.31
CA ALA A 406 -14.35 -8.37 24.09
C ALA A 406 -14.21 -7.42 22.91
N THR A 407 -13.16 -7.58 22.11
CA THR A 407 -12.79 -6.61 21.06
C THR A 407 -12.82 -7.24 19.68
N ILE A 408 -13.07 -6.41 18.66
CA ILE A 408 -12.99 -6.81 17.26
C ILE A 408 -11.54 -6.77 16.83
N LEU A 409 -11.04 -7.89 16.29
CA LEU A 409 -9.71 -7.92 15.69
C LEU A 409 -9.79 -7.23 14.33
N THR A 410 -9.10 -6.11 14.18
CA THR A 410 -8.98 -5.45 12.87
C THR A 410 -8.05 -6.29 11.99
N PHE A 411 -8.35 -6.38 10.68
CA PHE A 411 -7.57 -7.20 9.76
C PHE A 411 -6.11 -6.73 9.61
N ALA A 412 -5.80 -5.48 9.97
CA ALA A 412 -4.44 -4.94 9.97
C ALA A 412 -3.57 -5.52 11.11
N GLU A 413 -4.18 -5.95 12.21
CA GLU A 413 -3.47 -6.35 13.42
C GLU A 413 -3.03 -7.82 13.42
N THR A 414 -3.45 -8.64 12.45
CA THR A 414 -3.23 -10.09 12.51
C THR A 414 -2.67 -10.66 11.20
N THR A 415 -1.53 -11.35 11.29
CA THR A 415 -1.02 -12.23 10.21
C THR A 415 -1.65 -13.64 10.29
N GLU A 416 -2.53 -13.85 11.28
CA GLU A 416 -3.12 -15.13 11.61
C GLU A 416 -4.14 -15.58 10.55
N ARG A 417 -4.14 -16.87 10.26
CA ARG A 417 -5.21 -17.51 9.47
C ARG A 417 -6.17 -18.17 10.44
N TYR A 418 -7.44 -17.78 10.37
CA TYR A 418 -8.51 -18.34 11.18
C TYR A 418 -9.16 -19.53 10.48
N PHE A 419 -9.53 -20.55 11.26
CA PHE A 419 -10.34 -21.68 10.81
C PHE A 419 -11.62 -21.76 11.64
N TYR A 420 -12.74 -22.03 10.98
CA TYR A 420 -14.01 -22.31 11.63
C TYR A 420 -14.03 -23.77 12.11
N VAL A 421 -14.34 -24.00 13.39
CA VAL A 421 -13.96 -25.25 14.07
C VAL A 421 -15.11 -26.25 14.21
N LYS A 422 -16.39 -25.86 14.13
CA LYS A 422 -17.46 -26.84 14.39
C LYS A 422 -18.85 -26.49 13.87
N GLN A 423 -19.58 -27.51 13.41
CA GLN A 423 -20.95 -27.43 12.89
C GLN A 423 -22.03 -27.46 13.99
N ASP A 424 -21.70 -27.94 15.20
CA ASP A 424 -22.66 -28.11 16.31
C ASP A 424 -22.48 -27.05 17.43
N ASP A 425 -21.70 -26.00 17.15
CA ASP A 425 -21.52 -24.92 18.11
C ASP A 425 -22.33 -23.71 17.65
N ASP A 426 -23.53 -23.55 18.21
CA ASP A 426 -24.39 -22.38 18.04
C ASP A 426 -23.61 -21.07 18.29
N LYS A 427 -22.46 -21.16 18.98
CA LYS A 427 -21.59 -20.06 19.37
C LYS A 427 -20.54 -19.64 18.33
N LYS A 428 -20.39 -20.33 17.18
CA LYS A 428 -19.45 -19.95 16.09
C LYS A 428 -17.99 -19.74 16.52
N THR A 429 -17.46 -20.59 17.40
CA THR A 429 -16.05 -20.53 17.84
C THR A 429 -15.07 -20.73 16.68
N ILE A 430 -13.97 -19.96 16.65
CA ILE A 430 -12.86 -20.11 15.69
C ILE A 430 -11.55 -20.50 16.37
N ALA A 431 -10.72 -21.31 15.72
CA ALA A 431 -9.37 -21.67 16.17
C ALA A 431 -8.31 -21.05 15.26
N VAL A 432 -7.12 -20.88 15.82
CA VAL A 432 -5.96 -20.35 15.10
C VAL A 432 -5.16 -21.51 14.52
N LYS A 433 -4.50 -21.29 13.38
CA LYS A 433 -3.57 -22.26 12.80
C LYS A 433 -2.50 -22.69 13.82
N GLY A 434 -2.54 -23.95 14.25
CA GLY A 434 -1.57 -24.50 15.21
C GLY A 434 -2.18 -25.02 16.50
N ASP A 435 -3.45 -24.72 16.77
CA ASP A 435 -4.16 -25.33 17.90
C ASP A 435 -4.31 -26.84 17.69
N THR A 436 -4.06 -27.62 18.74
CA THR A 436 -4.13 -29.10 18.76
C THR A 436 -5.52 -29.66 18.41
N ILE A 437 -6.54 -28.81 18.38
CA ILE A 437 -7.93 -29.11 17.99
C ILE A 437 -8.09 -29.26 16.47
N ALA A 438 -7.15 -28.74 15.66
CA ALA A 438 -7.25 -28.69 14.19
C ALA A 438 -7.28 -30.06 13.48
N ASN A 439 -6.92 -31.14 14.17
CA ASN A 439 -6.84 -32.48 13.57
C ASN A 439 -8.20 -33.20 13.42
N ALA A 440 -9.32 -32.62 13.88
CA ALA A 440 -10.66 -33.24 13.83
C ALA A 440 -11.53 -32.81 12.62
N ILE A 441 -10.99 -32.03 11.68
CA ILE A 441 -11.78 -31.14 10.79
C ILE A 441 -12.31 -31.81 9.49
N CYS A 442 -11.93 -33.05 9.16
CA CYS A 442 -12.24 -33.64 7.83
C CYS A 442 -13.69 -34.13 7.61
N ALA A 443 -14.64 -33.90 8.53
CA ALA A 443 -15.96 -34.57 8.46
C ALA A 443 -17.10 -33.80 7.76
N ASN A 444 -17.04 -32.46 7.58
CA ASN A 444 -18.25 -31.68 7.27
C ASN A 444 -18.09 -30.62 6.15
N LYS A 445 -18.33 -31.06 4.89
CA LYS A 445 -18.10 -30.32 3.64
C LYS A 445 -19.26 -29.41 3.17
N SER A 446 -20.51 -29.62 3.60
CA SER A 446 -21.69 -29.08 2.88
C SER A 446 -22.00 -27.60 3.09
N ILE A 447 -21.73 -27.01 4.27
CA ILE A 447 -22.04 -25.59 4.55
C ILE A 447 -21.00 -24.64 3.93
N MET A 448 -19.75 -25.10 3.79
CA MET A 448 -18.69 -24.32 3.12
C MET A 448 -18.93 -24.15 1.60
N ASP A 449 -19.66 -25.07 0.97
CA ASP A 449 -20.03 -24.98 -0.45
C ASP A 449 -21.23 -24.03 -0.70
N GLU A 450 -21.93 -23.60 0.35
CA GLU A 450 -22.91 -22.51 0.30
C GLU A 450 -22.20 -21.14 0.31
N TYR A 451 -21.17 -20.97 1.15
CA TYR A 451 -20.33 -19.76 1.19
C TYR A 451 -19.45 -19.56 -0.06
N LYS A 452 -18.97 -20.64 -0.70
CA LYS A 452 -18.23 -20.56 -1.99
C LYS A 452 -19.06 -19.99 -3.14
N ARG A 453 -20.39 -20.12 -3.12
CA ARG A 453 -21.25 -19.69 -4.23
C ARG A 453 -21.47 -18.18 -4.28
N GLN A 454 -21.15 -17.44 -3.21
CA GLN A 454 -21.29 -15.98 -3.17
C GLN A 454 -20.03 -15.22 -3.62
N TYR A 455 -18.87 -15.88 -3.74
CA TYR A 455 -17.57 -15.25 -4.04
C TYR A 455 -16.82 -15.93 -5.20
N GLN A 456 -17.56 -16.40 -6.22
CA GLN A 456 -16.95 -16.85 -7.49
C GLN A 456 -16.52 -15.66 -8.33
N ASP A 457 -15.29 -15.19 -8.13
CA ASP A 457 -14.39 -14.85 -9.23
C ASP A 457 -12.95 -14.75 -8.67
N SER A 458 -12.04 -15.54 -9.27
CA SER A 458 -10.60 -15.68 -8.94
C SER A 458 -10.19 -16.58 -7.77
N CYS A 459 -10.45 -17.88 -7.90
CA CYS A 459 -9.57 -18.91 -7.33
C CYS A 459 -9.18 -19.88 -8.46
N VAL A 460 -7.97 -19.73 -8.99
CA VAL A 460 -7.46 -20.59 -10.06
C VAL A 460 -7.15 -21.97 -9.49
N ASN A 461 -7.89 -22.97 -9.97
CA ASN A 461 -7.71 -24.38 -9.63
C ASN A 461 -6.36 -24.89 -10.17
N ASN A 462 -5.36 -25.01 -9.29
CA ASN A 462 -4.25 -25.91 -9.53
C ASN A 462 -4.35 -27.09 -8.55
N SER A 463 -4.80 -28.22 -9.11
CA SER A 463 -4.59 -29.62 -8.68
C SER A 463 -3.75 -29.81 -7.40
N LEU A 464 -4.39 -30.01 -6.24
CA LEU A 464 -3.79 -30.60 -5.04
C LEU A 464 -4.84 -31.36 -4.19
N ASP A 465 -4.34 -32.41 -3.55
CA ASP A 465 -4.91 -33.48 -2.71
C ASP A 465 -6.13 -33.15 -1.79
N GLU A 466 -6.91 -34.19 -1.45
CA GLU A 466 -8.24 -34.20 -0.82
C GLU A 466 -8.33 -33.68 0.63
N THR A 467 -7.39 -32.84 1.09
CA THR A 467 -7.26 -32.42 2.51
C THR A 467 -7.31 -30.90 2.76
N THR A 468 -7.67 -30.08 1.76
CA THR A 468 -7.55 -28.62 1.90
C THR A 468 -8.91 -27.92 2.12
N VAL A 469 -9.15 -27.45 3.35
CA VAL A 469 -10.23 -26.50 3.70
C VAL A 469 -9.73 -25.06 3.47
N ALA A 470 -10.60 -24.21 2.91
CA ALA A 470 -10.26 -22.89 2.37
C ALA A 470 -9.68 -21.91 3.41
N TYR A 471 -8.80 -21.03 2.91
CA TYR A 471 -8.16 -19.94 3.64
C TYR A 471 -8.90 -18.62 3.37
N TYR A 472 -9.16 -17.82 4.39
CA TYR A 472 -9.41 -16.38 4.18
C TYR A 472 -8.08 -15.64 4.24
N LYS A 473 -7.71 -15.02 3.13
CA LYS A 473 -6.71 -13.97 3.08
C LYS A 473 -7.30 -12.82 2.27
N LYS A 474 -7.71 -11.73 2.93
CA LYS A 474 -7.72 -10.43 2.22
C LYS A 474 -6.25 -10.04 2.08
N ASN A 475 -5.76 -10.08 0.85
CA ASN A 475 -4.37 -9.79 0.55
C ASN A 475 -4.34 -8.42 -0.14
N ARG A 476 -4.09 -7.33 0.60
CA ARG A 476 -3.54 -6.11 -0.02
C ARG A 476 -2.02 -6.30 -0.08
N THR A 477 -1.50 -6.13 -1.30
CA THR A 477 -0.09 -5.99 -1.70
C THR A 477 0.88 -7.07 -1.21
N LYS A 478 1.14 -8.07 -2.08
CA LYS A 478 2.29 -8.97 -1.92
C LYS A 478 3.37 -8.58 -2.93
N ASN A 479 4.39 -7.88 -2.45
CA ASN A 479 5.71 -7.87 -3.08
C ASN A 479 6.49 -9.16 -2.69
N LYS A 480 7.18 -9.73 -3.70
CA LYS A 480 8.31 -10.69 -3.71
C LYS A 480 8.20 -12.11 -3.12
N ALA A 481 8.50 -13.11 -3.96
CA ALA A 481 9.54 -14.13 -3.70
C ALA A 481 9.95 -14.88 -4.99
N THR A 482 11.26 -14.88 -5.26
CA THR A 482 12.00 -15.59 -6.31
C THR A 482 12.23 -17.06 -5.95
N ILE A 483 11.94 -18.00 -6.85
CA ILE A 483 12.50 -19.38 -6.93
C ILE A 483 12.43 -19.72 -8.44
N GLY A 484 13.51 -19.84 -9.22
CA GLY A 484 14.65 -20.73 -9.00
C GLY A 484 14.42 -22.01 -9.81
N ASP A 485 14.61 -21.96 -11.13
CA ASP A 485 14.43 -23.06 -12.07
C ASP A 485 15.22 -24.31 -11.68
N TYR A 486 14.53 -25.43 -11.49
CA TYR A 486 15.09 -26.77 -11.69
C TYR A 486 14.31 -27.48 -12.79
N SER A 487 14.99 -27.64 -13.92
CA SER A 487 14.55 -28.43 -15.06
C SER A 487 14.63 -29.92 -14.71
N ALA A 488 13.51 -30.62 -14.73
CA ALA A 488 13.48 -32.08 -14.84
C ALA A 488 12.66 -32.46 -16.09
N ILE A 489 13.40 -32.79 -17.16
CA ILE A 489 12.88 -33.37 -18.39
C ILE A 489 12.41 -34.79 -18.10
N ILE A 490 11.12 -35.07 -18.27
CA ILE A 490 10.60 -36.43 -18.49
C ILE A 490 10.02 -36.45 -19.91
N VAL A 491 10.78 -37.04 -20.83
CA VAL A 491 10.29 -37.46 -22.15
C VAL A 491 9.62 -38.82 -21.97
N LEU A 492 8.31 -38.88 -22.17
CA LEU A 492 7.55 -40.10 -22.33
C LEU A 492 6.89 -40.06 -23.72
N LEU A 493 7.55 -40.69 -24.71
CA LEU A 493 6.95 -41.04 -25.98
C LEU A 493 6.65 -42.55 -25.96
N CYS A 494 5.38 -42.89 -25.74
CA CYS A 494 4.70 -43.98 -26.43
C CYS A 494 3.72 -43.28 -27.40
N GLY A 495 3.53 -43.63 -28.66
CA GLY A 495 3.94 -44.77 -29.46
C GLY A 495 3.00 -44.79 -30.68
N LEU A 496 3.57 -44.71 -31.88
CA LEU A 496 3.22 -45.43 -33.12
C LEU A 496 4.08 -44.90 -34.27
#